data_AF-A0A1Y2Q5H8-F1
#
_entry.id   AF-A0A1Y2Q5H8-F1
#
_cell.length_a   1.000
_cell.length_b   1.000
_cell.length_c   1.000
_cell.angle_alpha   90.00
_cell.angle_beta   90.00
_cell.angle_gamma   90.00
#
_symmetry.space_group_name_H-M   'P 1'
#
loop_
_entity.id
_entity.type
_entity.pdbx_description
1 polymer ?
#
loop_
_entity_poly.entity_id
_entity_poly.type
_entity_poly.pdbx_seq_one_letter_code
_entity_poly.pdbx_strand_id
1 'polypeptide(L)'
;MSDNPVDMRDGSAVGARELLARAAAAELRAYRGLMVAVEDFFLPEEARLDEHSRAGLAALLRGLVETVEGEIREHAVRLLTGRGEAELVGALIEPDTAVLARLWSSGLLRDGELMAELIARVRQEMLGTALPMSAPDDPERPSLINRFVQHPDRVVAASAMAVLIAESRRRTSPEVGQFQTELPAELHHKLVWWTAAALREGVEGINEALDRALCDAAQRSLAAYDEGDRLEAAAMRFAAAIDAQPGELSGMLVESLGDRRVVLFIALLAHAMSVPYALARDLVLDPAAERLWLALRALEIGREGVAQIGYALSEADPRRDLEKFADTLDTIAAIAPAEARNALAPLRLDPDYRAARIALQRGGAK
;
A
#
# COMPACT_ATOMS: atom_id res chain seq x y z
N MET A 1 -14.36 -37.09 -63.69
CA MET A 1 -13.66 -36.14 -62.81
C MET A 1 -14.75 -35.41 -62.03
N SER A 2 -15.34 -36.04 -61.01
CA SER A 2 -14.97 -35.96 -59.58
C SER A 2 -15.12 -34.55 -59.01
N ASP A 3 -16.36 -34.17 -58.70
CA ASP A 3 -16.67 -33.12 -57.73
C ASP A 3 -16.15 -33.57 -56.37
N ASN A 4 -15.24 -32.78 -55.79
CA ASN A 4 -14.73 -33.00 -54.46
C ASN A 4 -15.66 -32.22 -53.50
N PRO A 5 -16.50 -32.88 -52.68
CA PRO A 5 -17.30 -32.17 -51.70
C PRO A 5 -16.34 -31.67 -50.64
N VAL A 6 -16.06 -30.37 -50.64
CA VAL A 6 -15.38 -29.73 -49.52
C VAL A 6 -16.17 -30.04 -48.26
N ASP A 7 -15.43 -30.55 -47.28
CA ASP A 7 -15.90 -31.16 -46.05
C ASP A 7 -16.63 -30.16 -45.13
N MET A 8 -17.87 -29.79 -45.49
CA MET A 8 -18.75 -29.00 -44.61
C MET A 8 -19.13 -29.75 -43.33
N ARG A 9 -18.98 -31.08 -43.33
CA ARG A 9 -19.26 -31.92 -42.15
C ARG A 9 -18.18 -31.73 -41.09
N ASP A 10 -16.91 -31.66 -41.47
CA ASP A 10 -15.81 -31.37 -40.55
C ASP A 10 -15.90 -29.97 -39.91
N GLY A 11 -16.23 -28.93 -40.68
CA GLY A 11 -16.42 -27.57 -40.13
C GLY A 11 -17.56 -27.46 -39.11
N SER A 12 -18.68 -28.16 -39.35
CA SER A 12 -19.80 -28.22 -38.39
C SER A 12 -19.49 -29.07 -37.15
N ALA A 13 -18.72 -30.15 -37.30
CA ALA A 13 -18.29 -30.99 -36.19
C ALA A 13 -17.24 -30.29 -35.31
N VAL A 14 -16.35 -29.50 -35.90
CA VAL A 14 -15.40 -28.62 -35.20
C VAL A 14 -16.15 -27.51 -34.46
N GLY A 15 -17.10 -26.81 -35.10
CA GLY A 15 -17.93 -25.79 -34.46
C GLY A 15 -18.83 -26.33 -33.34
N ALA A 16 -19.36 -27.55 -33.49
CA ALA A 16 -20.12 -28.21 -32.43
C ALA A 16 -19.25 -28.59 -31.23
N ARG A 17 -18.01 -29.09 -31.45
CA ARG A 17 -17.06 -29.36 -30.36
C ARG A 17 -16.65 -28.09 -29.63
N GLU A 18 -16.40 -27.01 -30.36
CA GLU A 18 -16.02 -25.72 -29.77
C GLU A 18 -17.17 -25.12 -28.96
N LEU A 19 -18.42 -25.23 -29.44
CA LEU A 19 -19.60 -24.83 -28.68
C LEU A 19 -19.79 -25.67 -27.42
N LEU A 20 -19.60 -26.99 -27.50
CA LEU A 20 -19.66 -27.89 -26.33
C LEU A 20 -18.56 -27.57 -25.31
N ALA A 21 -17.34 -27.31 -25.76
CA ALA A 21 -16.23 -26.89 -24.89
C ALA A 21 -16.52 -25.53 -24.22
N ARG A 22 -17.08 -24.57 -24.97
CA ARG A 22 -17.52 -23.27 -24.45
C ARG A 22 -18.68 -23.40 -23.45
N ALA A 23 -19.61 -24.33 -23.68
CA ALA A 23 -20.73 -24.60 -22.77
C ALA A 23 -20.23 -25.23 -21.47
N ALA A 24 -19.34 -26.23 -21.53
CA ALA A 24 -18.70 -26.82 -20.34
C ALA A 24 -17.88 -25.77 -19.56
N ALA A 25 -17.13 -24.90 -20.26
CA ALA A 25 -16.43 -23.79 -19.63
C ALA A 25 -17.39 -22.71 -19.08
N ALA A 26 -18.59 -22.56 -19.63
CA ALA A 26 -19.60 -21.64 -19.12
C ALA A 26 -20.20 -22.14 -17.80
N GLU A 27 -20.46 -23.45 -17.67
CA GLU A 27 -20.94 -24.06 -16.44
C GLU A 27 -19.91 -23.91 -15.30
N LEU A 28 -18.64 -24.20 -15.57
CA LEU A 28 -17.57 -23.99 -14.59
C LEU A 28 -17.40 -22.52 -14.20
N ARG A 29 -17.54 -21.58 -15.15
CA ARG A 29 -17.53 -20.14 -14.86
C ARG A 29 -18.72 -19.70 -14.02
N ALA A 30 -19.92 -20.21 -14.32
CA ALA A 30 -21.13 -19.93 -13.56
C ALA A 30 -21.02 -20.46 -12.13
N TYR A 31 -20.52 -21.69 -11.95
CA TYR A 31 -20.27 -22.28 -10.65
C TYR A 31 -19.23 -21.47 -9.85
N ARG A 32 -18.10 -21.09 -10.47
CA ARG A 32 -17.11 -20.20 -9.82
C ARG A 32 -17.71 -18.86 -9.43
N GLY A 33 -18.53 -18.26 -10.30
CA GLY A 33 -19.23 -17.01 -10.01
C GLY A 33 -20.18 -17.13 -8.83
N LEU A 34 -20.92 -18.24 -8.74
CA LEU A 34 -21.77 -18.54 -7.59
C LEU A 34 -20.95 -18.70 -6.31
N MET A 35 -19.86 -19.45 -6.34
CA MET A 35 -19.02 -19.65 -5.15
C MET A 35 -18.42 -18.34 -4.63
N VAL A 36 -17.96 -17.45 -5.52
CA VAL A 36 -17.50 -16.10 -5.15
C VAL A 36 -18.63 -15.28 -4.52
N ALA A 37 -19.85 -15.35 -5.07
CA ALA A 37 -21.00 -14.64 -4.50
C ALA A 37 -21.41 -15.20 -3.13
N VAL A 38 -21.30 -16.51 -2.92
CA VAL A 38 -21.54 -17.17 -1.63
C VAL A 38 -20.47 -16.74 -0.62
N GLU A 39 -19.20 -16.76 -0.99
CA GLU A 39 -18.08 -16.31 -0.14
C GLU A 39 -18.24 -14.84 0.26
N ASP A 40 -18.63 -13.97 -0.68
CA ASP A 40 -18.89 -12.56 -0.42
C ASP A 40 -20.11 -12.33 0.49
N PHE A 41 -21.18 -13.12 0.34
CA PHE A 41 -22.37 -13.01 1.19
C PHE A 41 -22.10 -13.35 2.66
N PHE A 42 -21.20 -14.31 2.92
CA PHE A 42 -20.82 -14.71 4.28
C PHE A 42 -19.64 -13.92 4.85
N LEU A 43 -19.10 -12.95 4.12
CA LEU A 43 -18.02 -12.10 4.60
C LEU A 43 -18.57 -11.10 5.65
N PRO A 44 -18.02 -11.05 6.89
CA PRO A 44 -18.45 -10.07 7.89
C PRO A 44 -18.29 -8.64 7.37
N GLU A 45 -19.22 -7.75 7.68
CA GLU A 45 -19.24 -6.37 7.18
C GLU A 45 -17.93 -5.62 7.53
N GLU A 46 -17.36 -5.90 8.70
CA GLU A 46 -16.10 -5.32 9.17
C GLU A 46 -14.88 -5.79 8.35
N ALA A 47 -14.99 -6.94 7.69
CA ALA A 47 -13.96 -7.51 6.82
C ALA A 47 -14.14 -7.11 5.35
N ARG A 48 -15.29 -6.51 4.99
CA ARG A 48 -15.57 -6.08 3.61
C ARG A 48 -14.83 -4.79 3.30
N LEU A 49 -14.31 -4.71 2.07
CA LEU A 49 -13.82 -3.45 1.51
C LEU A 49 -15.02 -2.64 1.00
N ASP A 50 -15.19 -1.44 1.55
CA ASP A 50 -16.16 -0.48 1.03
C ASP A 50 -15.81 -0.04 -0.41
N GLU A 51 -16.77 0.58 -1.08
CA GLU A 51 -16.61 1.00 -2.47
C GLU A 51 -15.48 2.02 -2.66
N HIS A 52 -15.25 2.88 -1.67
CA HIS A 52 -14.22 3.92 -1.73
C HIS A 52 -12.81 3.32 -1.64
N SER A 53 -12.63 2.38 -0.71
CA SER A 53 -11.42 1.57 -0.53
C SER A 53 -11.14 0.75 -1.79
N ARG A 54 -12.18 0.16 -2.40
CA ARG A 54 -12.05 -0.61 -3.65
C ARG A 54 -11.62 0.27 -4.82
N ALA A 55 -12.24 1.44 -4.98
CA ALA A 55 -11.89 2.39 -6.02
C ALA A 55 -10.46 2.93 -5.83
N GLY A 56 -10.09 3.32 -4.60
CA GLY A 56 -8.74 3.78 -4.26
C GLY A 56 -7.69 2.70 -4.49
N LEU A 57 -7.98 1.46 -4.14
CA LEU A 57 -7.10 0.31 -4.38
C LEU A 57 -6.90 0.04 -5.87
N ALA A 58 -7.97 0.08 -6.67
CA ALA A 58 -7.89 -0.09 -8.11
C ALA A 58 -7.08 1.04 -8.78
N ALA A 59 -7.28 2.30 -8.35
CA ALA A 59 -6.54 3.45 -8.85
C ALA A 59 -5.05 3.37 -8.47
N LEU A 60 -4.74 3.03 -7.22
CA LEU A 60 -3.36 2.87 -6.75
C LEU A 60 -2.64 1.76 -7.50
N LEU A 61 -3.26 0.58 -7.61
CA LEU A 61 -2.67 -0.56 -8.31
C LEU A 61 -2.41 -0.24 -9.79
N ARG A 62 -3.36 0.42 -10.45
CA ARG A 62 -3.20 0.88 -11.84
C ARG A 62 -2.01 1.82 -11.96
N GLY A 63 -1.95 2.88 -11.15
CA GLY A 63 -0.87 3.86 -11.20
C GLY A 63 0.50 3.25 -10.93
N LEU A 64 0.59 2.27 -10.02
CA LEU A 64 1.83 1.52 -9.75
C LEU A 64 2.30 0.72 -10.97
N VAL A 65 1.40 -0.01 -11.62
CA VAL A 65 1.74 -0.80 -12.81
C VAL A 65 2.12 0.12 -13.96
N GLU A 66 1.33 1.17 -14.24
CA GLU A 66 1.60 2.13 -15.33
C GLU A 66 2.95 2.84 -15.14
N THR A 67 3.30 3.19 -13.90
CA THR A 67 4.60 3.78 -13.57
C THR A 67 5.76 2.85 -13.91
N VAL A 68 5.73 1.63 -13.36
CA VAL A 68 6.80 0.64 -13.56
C VAL A 68 6.89 0.23 -15.03
N GLU A 69 5.74 0.09 -15.69
CA GLU A 69 5.64 -0.20 -17.11
C GLU A 69 6.30 0.90 -17.95
N GLY A 70 5.97 2.17 -17.68
CA GLY A 70 6.54 3.32 -18.38
C GLY A 70 8.07 3.35 -18.28
N GLU A 71 8.60 3.18 -17.08
CA GLU A 71 10.05 3.15 -16.84
C GLU A 71 10.75 2.02 -17.60
N ILE A 72 10.24 0.79 -17.49
CA ILE A 72 10.83 -0.38 -18.16
C ILE A 72 10.74 -0.22 -19.66
N ARG A 73 9.58 0.19 -20.19
CA ARG A 73 9.36 0.39 -21.63
C ARG A 73 10.29 1.46 -22.19
N GLU A 74 10.40 2.61 -21.54
CA GLU A 74 11.27 3.71 -21.96
C GLU A 74 12.76 3.28 -22.01
N HIS A 75 13.23 2.55 -21.00
CA HIS A 75 14.60 2.03 -20.99
C HIS A 75 14.83 0.92 -22.04
N ALA A 76 13.91 -0.02 -22.18
CA ALA A 76 14.01 -1.10 -23.15
C ALA A 76 14.00 -0.57 -24.60
N VAL A 77 13.11 0.39 -24.92
CA VAL A 77 13.07 1.05 -26.24
C VAL A 77 14.41 1.70 -26.58
N ARG A 78 15.03 2.42 -25.63
CA ARG A 78 16.36 3.02 -25.83
C ARG A 78 17.42 1.97 -26.14
N LEU A 79 17.45 0.87 -25.39
CA LEU A 79 18.41 -0.21 -25.58
C LEU A 79 18.25 -0.88 -26.94
N LEU A 80 17.01 -1.18 -27.34
CA LEU A 80 16.70 -1.81 -28.62
C LEU A 80 16.99 -0.88 -29.81
N THR A 81 16.69 0.41 -29.68
CA THR A 81 17.04 1.42 -30.68
C THR A 81 18.56 1.48 -30.88
N GLY A 82 19.33 1.49 -29.78
CA GLY A 82 20.79 1.46 -29.84
C GLY A 82 21.38 0.18 -30.45
N ARG A 83 20.62 -0.92 -30.43
CA ARG A 83 20.97 -2.22 -31.03
C ARG A 83 20.50 -2.37 -32.49
N GLY A 84 19.72 -1.42 -33.02
CA GLY A 84 19.17 -1.47 -34.37
C GLY A 84 17.93 -2.36 -34.54
N GLU A 85 17.27 -2.73 -33.42
CA GLU A 85 16.15 -3.68 -33.39
C GLU A 85 14.80 -2.97 -33.60
N ALA A 86 14.61 -2.34 -34.77
CA ALA A 86 13.46 -1.47 -35.04
C ALA A 86 12.10 -2.19 -34.96
N GLU A 87 12.03 -3.46 -35.37
CA GLU A 87 10.79 -4.26 -35.30
C GLU A 87 10.36 -4.50 -33.84
N LEU A 88 11.30 -4.76 -32.94
CA LEU A 88 11.03 -4.95 -31.52
C LEU A 88 10.65 -3.65 -30.82
N VAL A 89 11.22 -2.53 -31.25
CA VAL A 89 10.77 -1.20 -30.78
C VAL A 89 9.32 -0.97 -31.17
N GLY A 90 8.93 -1.29 -32.40
CA GLY A 90 7.55 -1.19 -32.87
C GLY A 90 6.59 -2.03 -32.02
N ALA A 91 6.89 -3.32 -31.84
CA ALA A 91 6.10 -4.24 -31.02
C ALA A 91 5.97 -3.77 -29.56
N LEU A 92 7.02 -3.17 -29.00
CA LEU A 92 7.01 -2.64 -27.63
C LEU A 92 6.39 -1.24 -27.53
N ILE A 93 5.96 -0.60 -28.60
CA ILE A 93 5.20 0.66 -28.54
C ILE A 93 3.73 0.42 -28.84
N GLU A 94 3.39 -0.72 -29.44
CA GLU A 94 2.00 -1.05 -29.75
C GLU A 94 1.11 -1.08 -28.50
N PRO A 95 -0.05 -0.40 -28.54
CA PRO A 95 -0.93 -0.21 -27.40
C PRO A 95 -1.67 -1.48 -26.94
N ASP A 96 -1.55 -2.59 -27.67
CA ASP A 96 -2.26 -3.85 -27.36
C ASP A 96 -1.67 -4.62 -26.17
N THR A 97 -0.49 -4.22 -25.67
CA THR A 97 0.10 -4.87 -24.49
C THR A 97 -0.50 -4.33 -23.19
N ALA A 98 -1.72 -4.74 -22.85
CA ALA A 98 -2.36 -4.37 -21.58
C ALA A 98 -1.73 -5.12 -20.39
N VAL A 99 -0.55 -4.67 -19.92
CA VAL A 99 0.22 -5.26 -18.81
C VAL A 99 -0.64 -5.46 -17.57
N LEU A 100 -1.38 -4.44 -17.14
CA LEU A 100 -2.25 -4.51 -15.96
C LEU A 100 -3.29 -5.65 -16.09
N ALA A 101 -3.93 -5.77 -17.26
CA ALA A 101 -4.92 -6.83 -17.49
C ALA A 101 -4.27 -8.22 -17.44
N ARG A 102 -3.05 -8.35 -17.97
CA ARG A 102 -2.29 -9.60 -17.94
C ARG A 102 -1.86 -9.99 -16.53
N LEU A 103 -1.37 -9.04 -15.75
CA LEU A 103 -1.01 -9.24 -14.34
C LEU A 103 -2.24 -9.60 -13.51
N TRP A 104 -3.38 -8.96 -13.77
CA TRP A 104 -4.63 -9.29 -13.09
C TRP A 104 -5.10 -10.73 -13.38
N SER A 105 -5.11 -11.14 -14.65
CA SER A 105 -5.55 -12.48 -15.05
C SER A 105 -4.61 -13.59 -14.58
N SER A 106 -3.31 -13.29 -14.42
CA SER A 106 -2.32 -14.22 -13.87
C SER A 106 -2.55 -14.57 -12.40
N GLY A 107 -3.22 -13.70 -11.64
CA GLY A 107 -3.32 -13.79 -10.19
C GLY A 107 -2.10 -13.27 -9.42
N LEU A 108 -1.03 -12.81 -10.08
CA LEU A 108 0.16 -12.25 -9.41
C LEU A 108 -0.17 -11.06 -8.51
N LEU A 109 -1.12 -10.22 -8.92
CA LEU A 109 -1.59 -9.07 -8.12
C LEU A 109 -2.39 -9.48 -6.87
N ARG A 110 -2.65 -10.79 -6.65
CA ARG A 110 -3.27 -11.32 -5.43
C ARG A 110 -2.24 -11.72 -4.35
N ASP A 111 -0.97 -11.37 -4.53
CA ASP A 111 0.06 -11.55 -3.51
C ASP A 111 -0.36 -10.88 -2.20
N GLY A 112 -0.34 -11.64 -1.10
CA GLY A 112 -0.91 -11.21 0.17
C GLY A 112 -0.16 -10.03 0.81
N GLU A 113 1.16 -9.97 0.63
CA GLU A 113 1.99 -8.88 1.16
C GLU A 113 1.74 -7.60 0.37
N LEU A 114 1.66 -7.70 -0.96
CA LEU A 114 1.29 -6.57 -1.82
C LEU A 114 -0.09 -6.04 -1.44
N MET A 115 -1.10 -6.91 -1.36
CA MET A 115 -2.47 -6.48 -1.06
C MET A 115 -2.58 -5.87 0.34
N ALA A 116 -1.88 -6.41 1.34
CA ALA A 116 -1.83 -5.84 2.68
C ALA A 116 -1.23 -4.41 2.67
N GLU A 117 -0.11 -4.21 1.97
CA GLU A 117 0.52 -2.89 1.83
C GLU A 117 -0.41 -1.88 1.15
N LEU A 118 -1.03 -2.27 0.02
CA LEU A 118 -1.92 -1.38 -0.74
C LEU A 118 -3.17 -1.01 0.06
N ILE A 119 -3.80 -1.97 0.74
CA ILE A 119 -4.96 -1.72 1.60
C ILE A 119 -4.57 -0.76 2.73
N ALA A 120 -3.41 -0.97 3.37
CA ALA A 120 -2.94 -0.10 4.43
C ALA A 120 -2.68 1.33 3.91
N ARG A 121 -2.06 1.49 2.74
CA ARG A 121 -1.80 2.79 2.12
C ARG A 121 -3.09 3.53 1.75
N VAL A 122 -4.06 2.84 1.15
CA VAL A 122 -5.37 3.44 0.82
C VAL A 122 -6.10 3.88 2.08
N ARG A 123 -6.16 3.02 3.10
CA ARG A 123 -6.80 3.37 4.38
C ARG A 123 -6.12 4.54 5.08
N GLN A 124 -4.78 4.62 5.02
CA GLN A 124 -4.02 5.73 5.57
C GLN A 124 -4.33 7.05 4.86
N GLU A 125 -4.44 7.04 3.53
CA GLU A 125 -4.79 8.23 2.74
C GLU A 125 -6.23 8.67 2.99
N MET A 126 -7.17 7.72 3.06
CA MET A 126 -8.57 7.98 3.38
C MET A 126 -8.70 8.60 4.78
N LEU A 127 -8.01 8.04 5.77
CA LEU A 127 -7.97 8.58 7.13
C LEU A 127 -7.42 10.01 7.12
N GLY A 128 -6.31 10.27 6.42
CA GLY A 128 -5.73 11.61 6.29
C GLY A 128 -6.69 12.62 5.67
N THR A 129 -7.44 12.20 4.66
CA THR A 129 -8.43 13.05 3.98
C THR A 129 -9.63 13.37 4.87
N ALA A 130 -10.07 12.39 5.66
CA ALA A 130 -11.26 12.48 6.51
C ALA A 130 -11.00 13.19 7.85
N LEU A 131 -9.74 13.28 8.30
CA LEU A 131 -9.39 13.96 9.54
C LEU A 131 -9.96 15.39 9.59
N PRO A 132 -10.58 15.82 10.71
CA PRO A 132 -11.05 17.19 10.84
C PRO A 132 -9.86 18.15 10.73
N MET A 133 -10.01 19.25 9.98
CA MET A 133 -9.04 20.34 10.12
C MET A 133 -9.27 20.95 11.50
N SER A 134 -8.36 20.69 12.43
CA SER A 134 -8.33 21.46 13.66
C SER A 134 -7.96 22.89 13.27
N ALA A 135 -8.88 23.84 13.46
CA ALA A 135 -8.50 25.24 13.43
C ALA A 135 -7.45 25.42 14.53
N PRO A 136 -6.22 25.85 14.22
CA PRO A 136 -5.25 26.11 15.27
C PRO A 136 -5.84 27.14 16.23
N ASP A 137 -5.58 27.01 17.53
CA ASP A 137 -5.99 28.01 18.54
C ASP A 137 -5.53 29.43 18.14
N ASP A 138 -4.47 29.50 17.33
CA ASP A 138 -3.95 30.68 16.67
C ASP A 138 -3.95 30.48 15.13
N PRO A 139 -4.79 31.20 14.36
CA PRO A 139 -4.84 31.15 12.90
C PRO A 139 -3.52 31.50 12.20
N GLU A 140 -2.61 32.22 12.86
CA GLU A 140 -1.31 32.61 12.30
C GLU A 140 -0.21 31.56 12.58
N ARG A 141 -0.47 30.58 13.45
CA ARG A 141 0.52 29.57 13.81
C ARG A 141 0.76 28.61 12.63
N PRO A 142 2.01 28.50 12.13
CA PRO A 142 2.33 27.53 11.08
C PRO A 142 2.14 26.09 11.58
N SER A 143 1.80 25.19 10.65
CA SER A 143 1.73 23.75 10.89
C SER A 143 3.02 23.19 11.50
N LEU A 144 2.91 22.05 12.20
CA LEU A 144 3.99 21.43 12.96
C LEU A 144 5.29 21.33 12.15
N ILE A 145 5.21 20.74 10.96
CA ILE A 145 6.39 20.52 10.12
C ILE A 145 7.04 21.85 9.68
N ASN A 146 6.23 22.87 9.38
CA ASN A 146 6.72 24.15 8.88
C ASN A 146 7.48 24.91 9.96
N ARG A 147 7.07 24.76 11.22
CA ARG A 147 7.83 25.26 12.38
C ARG A 147 9.19 24.58 12.48
N PHE A 148 9.24 23.26 12.25
CA PHE A 148 10.50 22.51 12.32
C PHE A 148 11.45 22.75 11.14
N VAL A 149 10.98 23.16 9.97
CA VAL A 149 11.86 23.58 8.86
C VAL A 149 12.73 24.79 9.24
N GLN A 150 12.26 25.64 10.14
CA GLN A 150 12.99 26.81 10.64
C GLN A 150 13.71 26.54 11.98
N HIS A 151 13.82 25.28 12.39
CA HIS A 151 14.42 24.91 13.67
C HIS A 151 15.92 25.25 13.71
N PRO A 152 16.47 25.73 14.85
CA PRO A 152 17.89 26.08 14.97
C PRO A 152 18.83 24.89 14.78
N ASP A 153 18.39 23.68 15.15
CA ASP A 153 19.11 22.45 14.82
C ASP A 153 18.94 22.10 13.33
N ARG A 154 20.06 22.09 12.61
CA ARG A 154 20.11 21.80 11.17
C ARG A 154 19.68 20.39 10.82
N VAL A 155 19.91 19.41 11.70
CA VAL A 155 19.51 18.00 11.45
C VAL A 155 17.99 17.88 11.48
N VAL A 156 17.36 18.51 12.47
CA VAL A 156 15.90 18.59 12.60
C VAL A 156 15.29 19.36 11.42
N ALA A 157 15.85 20.52 11.08
CA ALA A 157 15.36 21.33 9.95
C ALA A 157 15.48 20.60 8.60
N ALA A 158 16.62 19.93 8.35
CA ALA A 158 16.82 19.17 7.12
C ALA A 158 15.89 17.96 7.01
N SER A 159 15.66 17.24 8.11
CA SER A 159 14.73 16.11 8.12
C SER A 159 13.26 16.56 7.98
N ALA A 160 12.87 17.70 8.56
CA ALA A 160 11.56 18.31 8.33
C ALA A 160 11.36 18.68 6.85
N MET A 161 12.37 19.30 6.23
CA MET A 161 12.35 19.64 4.81
C MET A 161 12.25 18.38 3.93
N ALA A 162 12.94 17.30 4.29
CA ALA A 162 12.86 16.03 3.58
C ALA A 162 11.44 15.44 3.59
N VAL A 163 10.70 15.58 4.70
CA VAL A 163 9.27 15.19 4.77
C VAL A 163 8.44 16.00 3.78
N LEU A 164 8.60 17.33 3.74
CA LEU A 164 7.87 18.19 2.81
C LEU A 164 8.17 17.86 1.34
N ILE A 165 9.43 17.57 1.01
CA ILE A 165 9.84 17.15 -0.34
C ILE A 165 9.17 15.82 -0.68
N ALA A 166 9.19 14.84 0.22
CA ALA A 166 8.58 13.54 0.00
C ALA A 166 7.04 13.64 -0.15
N GLU A 167 6.36 14.47 0.63
CA GLU A 167 4.93 14.74 0.47
C GLU A 167 4.61 15.41 -0.88
N SER A 168 5.41 16.39 -1.28
CA SER A 168 5.24 17.05 -2.57
C SER A 168 5.38 16.04 -3.71
N ARG A 169 6.35 15.11 -3.63
CA ARG A 169 6.50 14.03 -4.61
C ARG A 169 5.27 13.13 -4.64
N ARG A 170 4.79 12.66 -3.48
CA ARG A 170 3.58 11.80 -3.37
C ARG A 170 2.34 12.43 -4.01
N ARG A 171 2.17 13.75 -3.89
CA ARG A 171 1.03 14.49 -4.45
C ARG A 171 1.17 14.84 -5.92
N THR A 172 2.37 14.78 -6.48
CA THR A 172 2.60 15.17 -7.87
C THR A 172 2.10 14.09 -8.82
N SER A 173 1.33 14.49 -9.84
CA SER A 173 0.80 13.59 -10.86
C SER A 173 1.93 12.83 -11.60
N PRO A 174 1.73 11.56 -11.99
CA PRO A 174 2.72 10.76 -12.73
C PRO A 174 3.26 11.41 -14.02
N GLU A 175 2.52 12.36 -14.60
CA GLU A 175 2.85 12.97 -15.89
C GLU A 175 4.03 13.99 -15.84
N VAL A 176 4.43 14.48 -14.66
CA VAL A 176 5.36 15.62 -14.52
C VAL A 176 6.72 15.23 -13.92
N GLY A 177 6.92 13.97 -13.54
CA GLY A 177 8.20 13.50 -13.01
C GLY A 177 8.21 11.99 -12.76
N GLN A 178 9.38 11.43 -12.45
CA GLN A 178 9.57 10.03 -12.06
C GLN A 178 8.68 9.71 -10.87
N PHE A 179 7.50 9.14 -11.14
CA PHE A 179 6.62 8.63 -10.11
C PHE A 179 7.36 7.45 -9.46
N GLN A 180 7.61 7.51 -8.15
CA GLN A 180 8.15 6.36 -7.43
C GLN A 180 6.98 5.52 -6.92
N THR A 181 7.11 4.20 -6.94
CA THR A 181 6.04 3.30 -6.49
C THR A 181 5.68 3.50 -5.01
N GLU A 182 6.61 4.03 -4.19
CA GLU A 182 6.53 4.13 -2.73
C GLU A 182 6.23 2.79 -2.00
N LEU A 183 6.39 1.67 -2.71
CA LEU A 183 6.28 0.33 -2.14
C LEU A 183 7.55 -0.02 -1.37
N PRO A 184 7.51 -0.87 -0.34
CA PRO A 184 8.71 -1.51 0.21
C PRO A 184 9.58 -2.16 -0.88
N ALA A 185 10.90 -2.18 -0.68
CA ALA A 185 11.86 -2.59 -1.70
C ALA A 185 11.57 -4.00 -2.27
N GLU A 186 11.16 -4.94 -1.42
CA GLU A 186 10.82 -6.30 -1.81
C GLU A 186 9.57 -6.35 -2.72
N LEU A 187 8.56 -5.52 -2.42
CA LEU A 187 7.34 -5.43 -3.21
C LEU A 187 7.55 -4.69 -4.52
N HIS A 188 8.35 -3.62 -4.51
CA HIS A 188 8.80 -2.95 -5.74
C HIS A 188 9.57 -3.93 -6.62
N HIS A 189 10.49 -4.71 -6.04
CA HIS A 189 11.24 -5.74 -6.75
C HIS A 189 10.33 -6.77 -7.44
N LYS A 190 9.37 -7.33 -6.71
CA LYS A 190 8.37 -8.25 -7.28
C LYS A 190 7.63 -7.60 -8.46
N LEU A 191 7.11 -6.38 -8.27
CA LEU A 191 6.31 -5.68 -9.28
C LEU A 191 7.11 -5.40 -10.57
N VAL A 192 8.35 -4.94 -10.45
CA VAL A 192 9.25 -4.70 -11.60
C VAL A 192 9.43 -5.96 -12.45
N TRP A 193 9.71 -7.10 -11.82
CA TRP A 193 9.89 -8.35 -12.57
C TRP A 193 8.60 -8.87 -13.17
N TRP A 194 7.48 -8.75 -12.47
CA TRP A 194 6.17 -9.13 -13.02
C TRP A 194 5.81 -8.28 -14.24
N THR A 195 6.04 -6.97 -14.17
CA THR A 195 5.80 -6.06 -15.30
C THR A 195 6.72 -6.35 -16.48
N ALA A 196 8.02 -6.59 -16.25
CA ALA A 196 8.95 -6.97 -17.31
C ALA A 196 8.54 -8.27 -18.00
N ALA A 197 8.11 -9.28 -17.23
CA ALA A 197 7.62 -10.55 -17.78
C ALA A 197 6.33 -10.38 -18.58
N ALA A 198 5.40 -9.55 -18.10
CA ALA A 198 4.15 -9.26 -18.82
C ALA A 198 4.40 -8.48 -20.13
N LEU A 199 5.35 -7.54 -20.15
CA LEU A 199 5.79 -6.86 -21.37
C LEU A 199 6.39 -7.85 -22.37
N ARG A 200 7.19 -8.81 -21.89
CA ARG A 200 7.80 -9.83 -22.75
C ARG A 200 6.75 -10.73 -23.41
N GLU A 201 5.73 -11.12 -22.66
CA GLU A 201 4.65 -11.98 -23.14
C GLU A 201 3.77 -11.29 -24.19
N GLY A 202 3.69 -9.95 -24.15
CA GLY A 202 2.99 -9.16 -25.17
C GLY A 202 3.62 -9.21 -26.56
N VAL A 203 4.86 -9.68 -26.68
CA VAL A 203 5.57 -9.81 -27.97
C VAL A 203 5.69 -11.28 -28.35
N GLU A 204 5.14 -11.63 -29.51
CA GLU A 204 5.16 -13.01 -30.01
C GLU A 204 6.57 -13.51 -30.36
N GLY A 205 6.76 -14.82 -30.20
CA GLY A 205 8.02 -15.50 -30.55
C GLY A 205 9.09 -15.45 -29.46
N ILE A 206 10.18 -16.20 -29.69
CA ILE A 206 11.36 -16.20 -28.82
C ILE A 206 12.28 -15.08 -29.30
N ASN A 207 12.56 -14.10 -28.45
CA ASN A 207 13.45 -13.00 -28.79
C ASN A 207 14.43 -12.68 -27.66
N GLU A 208 15.66 -13.18 -27.79
CA GLU A 208 16.71 -13.00 -26.79
C GLU A 208 17.14 -11.53 -26.65
N ALA A 209 17.07 -10.73 -27.72
CA ALA A 209 17.42 -9.31 -27.66
C ALA A 209 16.42 -8.51 -26.82
N LEU A 210 15.12 -8.83 -26.95
CA LEU A 210 14.04 -8.29 -26.12
C LEU A 210 14.17 -8.76 -24.67
N ASP A 211 14.39 -10.05 -24.44
CA ASP A 211 14.59 -10.61 -23.09
C ASP A 211 15.74 -9.89 -22.38
N ARG A 212 16.88 -9.72 -23.06
CA ARG A 212 18.02 -8.96 -22.52
C ARG A 212 17.68 -7.50 -22.28
N ALA A 213 17.00 -6.82 -23.21
CA ALA A 213 16.64 -5.42 -23.05
C ALA A 213 15.68 -5.17 -21.88
N LEU A 214 14.69 -6.04 -21.68
CA LEU A 214 13.75 -5.96 -20.55
C LEU A 214 14.42 -6.28 -19.22
N CYS A 215 15.30 -7.29 -19.18
CA CYS A 215 16.11 -7.58 -17.98
C CYS A 215 17.03 -6.40 -17.62
N ASP A 216 17.76 -5.83 -18.58
CA ASP A 216 18.63 -4.67 -18.36
C ASP A 216 17.82 -3.46 -17.87
N ALA A 217 16.63 -3.22 -18.45
CA ALA A 217 15.73 -2.14 -18.05
C ALA A 217 15.18 -2.34 -16.63
N ALA A 218 14.74 -3.55 -16.29
CA ALA A 218 14.26 -3.91 -14.96
C ALA A 218 15.36 -3.74 -13.91
N GLN A 219 16.57 -4.25 -14.16
CA GLN A 219 17.71 -4.08 -13.24
C GLN A 219 18.05 -2.62 -13.03
N ARG A 220 17.95 -1.78 -14.07
CA ARG A 220 18.19 -0.35 -13.96
C ARG A 220 17.12 0.36 -13.12
N SER A 221 15.85 0.02 -13.30
CA SER A 221 14.74 0.54 -12.46
C SER A 221 14.97 0.17 -10.99
N LEU A 222 15.30 -1.10 -10.70
CA LEU A 222 15.63 -1.56 -9.35
C LEU A 222 16.84 -0.85 -8.74
N ALA A 223 17.89 -0.61 -9.53
CA ALA A 223 19.09 0.09 -9.05
C ALA A 223 18.87 1.59 -8.81
N ALA A 224 17.88 2.18 -9.47
CA ALA A 224 17.50 3.59 -9.28
C ALA A 224 16.52 3.77 -8.10
N TYR A 225 15.89 2.69 -7.64
CA TYR A 225 14.94 2.74 -6.53
C TYR A 225 15.66 2.89 -5.19
N ASP A 226 15.36 3.98 -4.47
CA ASP A 226 15.79 4.21 -3.10
C ASP A 226 14.58 4.17 -2.16
N GLU A 227 14.50 3.15 -1.32
CA GLU A 227 13.45 3.04 -0.30
C GLU A 227 13.51 4.20 0.72
N GLY A 228 14.70 4.78 0.92
CA GLY A 228 14.94 5.92 1.78
C GLY A 228 14.23 7.20 1.33
N ASP A 229 13.85 7.29 0.05
CA ASP A 229 13.14 8.43 -0.53
C ASP A 229 11.63 8.45 -0.21
N ARG A 230 11.09 7.33 0.30
CA ARG A 230 9.69 7.21 0.70
C ARG A 230 9.32 8.22 1.77
N LEU A 231 8.06 8.67 1.74
CA LEU A 231 7.52 9.56 2.75
C LEU A 231 7.59 8.95 4.16
N GLU A 232 7.29 7.65 4.29
CA GLU A 232 7.40 6.93 5.55
C GLU A 232 8.84 6.93 6.10
N ALA A 233 9.83 6.71 5.23
CA ALA A 233 11.24 6.74 5.62
C ALA A 233 11.71 8.15 6.03
N ALA A 234 11.29 9.18 5.29
CA ALA A 234 11.56 10.57 5.64
C ALA A 234 10.94 10.96 6.98
N ALA A 235 9.68 10.56 7.23
CA ALA A 235 8.98 10.83 8.48
C ALA A 235 9.62 10.10 9.67
N MET A 236 10.06 8.84 9.49
CA MET A 236 10.80 8.11 10.52
C MET A 236 12.13 8.78 10.86
N ARG A 237 12.89 9.26 9.86
CA ARG A 237 14.12 10.03 10.09
C ARG A 237 13.85 11.34 10.83
N PHE A 238 12.75 12.02 10.51
CA PHE A 238 12.34 13.23 11.20
C PHE A 238 11.94 12.97 12.66
N ALA A 239 11.13 11.93 12.91
CA ALA A 239 10.78 11.52 14.27
C ALA A 239 12.02 11.19 15.11
N ALA A 240 12.99 10.47 14.52
CA ALA A 240 14.26 10.17 15.17
C ALA A 240 15.16 11.40 15.38
N ALA A 241 15.12 12.38 14.47
CA ALA A 241 15.91 13.61 14.59
C ALA A 241 15.38 14.54 15.68
N ILE A 242 14.05 14.62 15.85
CA ILE A 242 13.44 15.41 16.93
C ILE A 242 13.66 14.73 18.27
N ASP A 243 13.55 13.40 18.31
CA ASP A 243 13.65 12.59 19.53
C ASP A 243 12.82 13.18 20.69
N ALA A 244 11.53 13.38 20.39
CA ALA A 244 10.62 14.16 21.24
C ALA A 244 10.59 13.62 22.67
N GLN A 245 10.72 14.52 23.64
CA GLN A 245 10.65 14.13 25.04
C GLN A 245 9.22 13.70 25.41
N PRO A 246 9.02 12.86 26.45
CA PRO A 246 7.69 12.36 26.82
C PRO A 246 6.64 13.47 27.04
N GLY A 247 7.07 14.64 27.54
CA GLY A 247 6.19 15.80 27.73
C GLY A 247 5.78 16.52 26.43
N GLU A 248 6.54 16.35 25.34
CA GLU A 248 6.31 17.01 24.04
C GLU A 248 5.54 16.09 23.08
N LEU A 249 5.78 14.77 23.19
CA LEU A 249 5.24 13.76 22.30
C LEU A 249 3.71 13.81 22.17
N SER A 250 2.99 13.97 23.29
CA SER A 250 1.52 14.06 23.27
C SER A 250 1.03 15.21 22.40
N GLY A 251 1.64 16.40 22.54
CA GLY A 251 1.27 17.56 21.75
C GLY A 251 1.59 17.38 20.27
N MET A 252 2.75 16.80 19.96
CA MET A 252 3.15 16.53 18.57
C MET A 252 2.25 15.49 17.88
N LEU A 253 1.85 14.43 18.59
CA LEU A 253 0.91 13.44 18.07
C LEU A 253 -0.43 14.09 17.72
N VAL A 254 -0.99 14.89 18.63
CA VAL A 254 -2.25 15.61 18.41
C VAL A 254 -2.12 16.60 17.25
N GLU A 255 -1.07 17.42 17.24
CA GLU A 255 -0.87 18.42 16.19
C GLU A 255 -0.66 17.77 14.82
N SER A 256 0.03 16.62 14.75
CA SER A 256 0.19 15.87 13.49
C SER A 256 -1.14 15.36 12.91
N LEU A 257 -2.10 14.97 13.75
CA LEU A 257 -3.46 14.62 13.31
C LEU A 257 -4.25 15.85 12.90
N GLY A 258 -4.15 16.96 13.65
CA GLY A 258 -4.78 18.24 13.30
C GLY A 258 -4.30 18.78 11.95
N ASP A 259 -3.02 18.58 11.62
CA ASP A 259 -2.40 18.90 10.33
C ASP A 259 -2.75 17.90 9.20
N ARG A 260 -3.55 16.87 9.49
CA ARG A 260 -3.87 15.75 8.58
C ARG A 260 -2.66 14.93 8.11
N ARG A 261 -1.58 14.95 8.88
CA ARG A 261 -0.31 14.26 8.55
C ARG A 261 -0.24 12.90 9.25
N VAL A 262 -1.09 11.98 8.83
CA VAL A 262 -1.17 10.61 9.40
C VAL A 262 0.18 9.89 9.34
N VAL A 263 0.96 10.05 8.26
CA VAL A 263 2.30 9.45 8.17
C VAL A 263 3.23 9.97 9.27
N LEU A 264 3.15 11.25 9.59
CA LEU A 264 3.96 11.84 10.66
C LEU A 264 3.50 11.33 12.03
N PHE A 265 2.18 11.25 12.27
CA PHE A 265 1.61 10.65 13.48
C PHE A 265 2.13 9.23 13.70
N ILE A 266 2.05 8.38 12.66
CA ILE A 266 2.52 6.99 12.72
C ILE A 266 4.03 6.94 12.96
N ALA A 267 4.82 7.79 12.31
CA ALA A 267 6.27 7.80 12.47
C ALA A 267 6.71 8.21 13.88
N LEU A 268 6.06 9.24 14.46
CA LEU A 268 6.29 9.64 15.85
C LEU A 268 5.94 8.51 16.83
N LEU A 269 4.79 7.86 16.62
CA LEU A 269 4.37 6.71 17.42
C LEU A 269 5.35 5.54 17.30
N ALA A 270 5.76 5.20 16.08
CA ALA A 270 6.69 4.11 15.80
C ALA A 270 8.06 4.33 16.46
N HIS A 271 8.63 5.53 16.32
CA HIS A 271 9.89 5.92 16.95
C HIS A 271 9.80 5.82 18.47
N ALA A 272 8.77 6.43 19.08
CA ALA A 272 8.59 6.42 20.52
C ALA A 272 8.40 5.01 21.10
N MET A 273 7.74 4.11 20.36
CA MET A 273 7.58 2.70 20.74
C MET A 273 8.81 1.82 20.43
N SER A 274 9.77 2.34 19.65
CA SER A 274 10.89 1.59 19.08
C SER A 274 10.42 0.36 18.29
N VAL A 275 9.45 0.57 17.39
CA VAL A 275 8.89 -0.47 16.51
C VAL A 275 8.96 -0.06 15.04
N PRO A 276 8.89 -1.02 14.09
CA PRO A 276 8.82 -0.69 12.67
C PRO A 276 7.57 0.15 12.32
N TYR A 277 7.71 1.05 11.35
CA TYR A 277 6.60 1.89 10.85
C TYR A 277 5.36 1.06 10.49
N ALA A 278 5.54 -0.06 9.78
CA ALA A 278 4.44 -0.93 9.37
C ALA A 278 3.61 -1.43 10.56
N LEU A 279 4.27 -1.81 11.66
CA LEU A 279 3.57 -2.25 12.87
C LEU A 279 2.80 -1.10 13.53
N ALA A 280 3.40 0.08 13.64
CA ALA A 280 2.69 1.24 14.18
C ALA A 280 1.49 1.64 13.31
N ARG A 281 1.64 1.60 11.98
CA ARG A 281 0.54 1.81 11.02
C ARG A 281 -0.60 0.83 11.26
N ASP A 282 -0.31 -0.45 11.46
CA ASP A 282 -1.33 -1.46 11.75
C ASP A 282 -2.09 -1.16 13.05
N LEU A 283 -1.42 -0.64 14.08
CA LEU A 283 -2.08 -0.22 15.32
C LEU A 283 -3.05 0.95 15.07
N VAL A 284 -2.64 1.91 14.25
CA VAL A 284 -3.44 3.12 13.96
C VAL A 284 -4.62 2.82 13.04
N LEU A 285 -4.45 1.95 12.05
CA LEU A 285 -5.50 1.60 11.07
C LEU A 285 -6.49 0.54 11.56
N ASP A 286 -6.21 -0.10 12.70
CA ASP A 286 -7.10 -1.06 13.36
C ASP A 286 -8.32 -0.34 13.97
N PRO A 287 -9.55 -0.57 13.48
CA PRO A 287 -10.75 0.10 14.00
C PRO A 287 -11.04 -0.24 15.46
N ALA A 288 -10.67 -1.44 15.92
CA ALA A 288 -10.87 -1.82 17.32
C ALA A 288 -9.98 -0.99 18.27
N ALA A 289 -8.79 -0.61 17.79
CA ALA A 289 -7.86 0.32 18.42
C ALA A 289 -7.39 -0.04 19.85
N GLU A 290 -7.75 -1.19 20.40
CA GLU A 290 -7.36 -1.62 21.75
C GLU A 290 -5.84 -1.59 21.94
N ARG A 291 -5.10 -2.07 20.92
CA ARG A 291 -3.64 -2.07 20.93
C ARG A 291 -3.04 -0.66 20.79
N LEU A 292 -3.73 0.25 20.09
CA LEU A 292 -3.35 1.65 20.00
C LEU A 292 -3.53 2.34 21.36
N TRP A 293 -4.63 2.11 22.06
CA TRP A 293 -4.87 2.67 23.39
C TRP A 293 -3.82 2.24 24.39
N LEU A 294 -3.48 0.95 24.40
CA LEU A 294 -2.35 0.44 25.18
C LEU A 294 -1.03 1.11 24.77
N ALA A 295 -0.80 1.35 23.47
CA ALA A 295 0.43 1.99 23.00
C ALA A 295 0.56 3.42 23.53
N LEU A 296 -0.51 4.21 23.45
CA LEU A 296 -0.54 5.56 24.00
C LEU A 296 -0.30 5.56 25.52
N ARG A 297 -0.92 4.61 26.26
CA ARG A 297 -0.71 4.48 27.70
C ARG A 297 0.71 4.03 28.06
N ALA A 298 1.31 3.15 27.28
CA ALA A 298 2.70 2.71 27.45
C ALA A 298 3.71 3.86 27.26
N LEU A 299 3.35 4.86 26.45
CA LEU A 299 4.08 6.10 26.22
C LEU A 299 3.71 7.22 27.20
N GLU A 300 2.96 6.90 28.26
CA GLU A 300 2.56 7.84 29.32
C GLU A 300 1.66 8.99 28.83
N ILE A 301 1.02 8.84 27.66
CA ILE A 301 0.10 9.84 27.11
C ILE A 301 -1.14 9.94 28.00
N GLY A 302 -1.34 11.11 28.61
CA GLY A 302 -2.42 11.38 29.54
C GLY A 302 -3.81 11.31 28.90
N ARG A 303 -4.84 11.35 29.75
CA ARG A 303 -6.25 11.28 29.35
C ARG A 303 -6.62 12.28 28.25
N GLU A 304 -6.15 13.52 28.36
CA GLU A 304 -6.43 14.57 27.38
C GLU A 304 -5.88 14.24 25.99
N GLY A 305 -4.62 13.83 25.90
CA GLY A 305 -4.01 13.40 24.64
C GLY A 305 -4.71 12.18 24.04
N VAL A 306 -5.06 11.19 24.87
CA VAL A 306 -5.85 10.02 24.43
C VAL A 306 -7.22 10.45 23.90
N ALA A 307 -7.91 11.37 24.58
CA ALA A 307 -9.21 11.87 24.16
C ALA A 307 -9.15 12.60 22.81
N GLN A 308 -8.16 13.49 22.63
CA GLN A 308 -7.97 14.24 21.39
C GLN A 308 -7.62 13.33 20.21
N ILE A 309 -6.69 12.39 20.42
CA ILE A 309 -6.31 11.41 19.39
C ILE A 309 -7.50 10.51 19.06
N GLY A 310 -8.19 9.98 20.07
CA GLY A 310 -9.32 9.07 19.86
C GLY A 310 -10.51 9.75 19.20
N TYR A 311 -10.83 10.99 19.56
CA TYR A 311 -11.83 11.79 18.86
C TYR A 311 -11.46 12.00 17.39
N ALA A 312 -10.24 12.48 17.11
CA ALA A 312 -9.81 12.74 15.74
C ALA A 312 -9.86 11.48 14.85
N LEU A 313 -9.42 10.33 15.38
CA LEU A 313 -9.45 9.07 14.64
C LEU A 313 -10.88 8.54 14.45
N SER A 314 -11.72 8.62 15.48
CA SER A 314 -13.10 8.12 15.41
C SER A 314 -14.00 8.98 14.52
N GLU A 315 -13.79 10.30 14.47
CA GLU A 315 -14.49 11.17 13.52
C GLU A 315 -14.07 10.90 12.07
N ALA A 316 -12.80 10.53 11.85
CA ALA A 316 -12.23 10.32 10.52
C ALA A 316 -12.48 8.92 9.95
N ASP A 317 -12.68 7.91 10.80
CA ASP A 317 -12.92 6.52 10.38
C ASP A 317 -14.29 6.04 10.90
N PRO A 318 -15.32 5.97 10.03
CA PRO A 318 -16.68 5.57 10.42
C PRO A 318 -16.79 4.16 11.03
N ARG A 319 -15.74 3.33 10.89
CA ARG A 319 -15.69 1.98 11.48
C ARG A 319 -15.38 2.02 12.98
N ARG A 320 -14.93 3.17 13.50
CA ARG A 320 -14.67 3.39 14.92
C ARG A 320 -15.92 3.94 15.59
N ASP A 321 -16.29 3.32 16.70
CA ASP A 321 -17.44 3.74 17.51
C ASP A 321 -17.01 4.84 18.49
N LEU A 322 -17.39 6.09 18.19
CA LEU A 322 -17.07 7.25 19.01
C LEU A 322 -17.76 7.21 20.38
N GLU A 323 -19.00 6.74 20.46
CA GLU A 323 -19.76 6.67 21.71
C GLU A 323 -19.11 5.64 22.64
N LYS A 324 -18.82 4.45 22.12
CA LYS A 324 -18.09 3.41 22.86
C LYS A 324 -16.70 3.86 23.29
N PHE A 325 -16.00 4.63 22.45
CA PHE A 325 -14.73 5.23 22.84
C PHE A 325 -14.89 6.21 24.01
N ALA A 326 -15.89 7.09 23.96
CA ALA A 326 -16.16 8.05 25.03
C ALA A 326 -16.47 7.34 26.37
N ASP A 327 -17.26 6.27 26.33
CA ASP A 327 -17.59 5.46 27.51
C ASP A 327 -16.37 4.72 28.11
N THR A 328 -15.38 4.39 27.28
CA THR A 328 -14.19 3.64 27.69
C THR A 328 -12.97 4.51 28.00
N LEU A 329 -13.01 5.81 27.69
CA LEU A 329 -11.89 6.74 27.84
C LEU A 329 -11.30 6.75 29.26
N ASP A 330 -12.15 6.81 30.28
CA ASP A 330 -11.69 6.83 31.68
C ASP A 330 -11.07 5.48 32.08
N THR A 331 -11.56 4.38 31.52
CA THR A 331 -10.96 3.04 31.71
C THR A 331 -9.58 2.97 31.06
N ILE A 332 -9.43 3.48 29.83
CA ILE A 332 -8.14 3.56 29.13
C ILE A 332 -7.14 4.41 29.93
N ALA A 333 -7.58 5.58 30.41
CA ALA A 333 -6.74 6.48 31.18
C ALA A 333 -6.28 5.89 32.52
N ALA A 334 -7.10 5.03 33.13
CA ALA A 334 -6.77 4.34 34.38
C ALA A 334 -5.69 3.26 34.23
N ILE A 335 -5.40 2.78 33.01
CA ILE A 335 -4.35 1.78 32.76
C ILE A 335 -3.00 2.37 33.15
N ALA A 336 -2.27 1.65 34.01
CA ALA A 336 -0.93 2.04 34.42
C ALA A 336 0.06 1.88 33.24
N PRO A 337 0.97 2.85 33.00
CA PRO A 337 1.93 2.74 31.88
C PRO A 337 2.76 1.46 31.88
N ALA A 338 3.12 0.95 33.07
CA ALA A 338 3.86 -0.29 33.21
C ALA A 338 3.06 -1.53 32.76
N GLU A 339 1.76 -1.58 33.08
CA GLU A 339 0.87 -2.65 32.64
C GLU A 339 0.69 -2.65 31.13
N ALA A 340 0.49 -1.46 30.55
CA ALA A 340 0.41 -1.29 29.10
C ALA A 340 1.70 -1.74 28.39
N ARG A 341 2.87 -1.37 28.92
CA ARG A 341 4.17 -1.84 28.40
C ARG A 341 4.31 -3.36 28.45
N ASN A 342 3.85 -3.99 29.53
CA ASN A 342 3.87 -5.46 29.66
C ASN A 342 2.93 -6.13 28.65
N ALA A 343 1.73 -5.60 28.46
CA ALA A 343 0.77 -6.11 27.49
C ALA A 343 1.29 -6.02 26.04
N LEU A 344 2.08 -4.99 25.73
CA LEU A 344 2.66 -4.78 24.40
C LEU A 344 4.03 -5.42 24.20
N ALA A 345 4.64 -6.00 25.24
CA ALA A 345 5.94 -6.65 25.14
C ALA A 345 6.04 -7.68 23.99
N PRO A 346 5.00 -8.49 23.68
CA PRO A 346 5.02 -9.38 22.53
C PRO A 346 5.18 -8.69 21.18
N LEU A 347 4.73 -7.44 21.04
CA LEU A 347 4.83 -6.69 19.78
C LEU A 347 6.24 -6.24 19.45
N ARG A 348 7.12 -6.16 20.46
CA ARG A 348 8.54 -5.80 20.30
C ARG A 348 9.41 -6.99 19.90
N LEU A 349 8.84 -8.20 19.85
CA LEU A 349 9.53 -9.39 19.38
C LEU A 349 9.64 -9.38 17.87
N ASP A 350 10.62 -10.14 17.38
CA ASP A 350 10.87 -10.30 15.95
C ASP A 350 9.58 -10.65 15.16
N PRO A 351 9.30 -9.96 14.03
CA PRO A 351 8.09 -10.21 13.24
C PRO A 351 7.90 -11.66 12.81
N ASP A 352 8.96 -12.36 12.41
CA ASP A 352 8.89 -13.75 11.96
C ASP A 352 8.56 -14.68 13.13
N TYR A 353 9.12 -14.39 14.30
CA TYR A 353 8.76 -15.10 15.53
C TYR A 353 7.28 -14.90 15.89
N ARG A 354 6.76 -13.67 15.79
CA ARG A 354 5.34 -13.38 16.03
C ARG A 354 4.45 -14.10 15.02
N ALA A 355 4.80 -14.08 13.74
CA ALA A 355 4.09 -14.78 12.68
C ALA A 355 4.05 -16.30 12.92
N ALA A 356 5.18 -16.90 13.32
CA ALA A 356 5.25 -18.32 13.67
C ALA A 356 4.34 -18.68 14.85
N ARG A 357 4.27 -17.84 15.89
CA ARG A 357 3.37 -18.05 17.03
C ARG A 357 1.89 -18.02 16.62
N ILE A 358 1.51 -17.08 15.77
CA ILE A 358 0.13 -16.98 15.25
C ILE A 358 -0.20 -18.21 14.40
N ALA A 359 0.74 -18.66 13.55
CA ALA A 359 0.56 -19.86 12.73
C ALA A 359 0.32 -21.12 13.60
N LEU A 360 1.06 -21.26 14.70
CA LEU A 360 0.87 -22.37 15.65
C LEU A 360 -0.51 -22.30 16.35
N GLN A 361 -0.97 -21.11 16.74
CA GLN A 361 -2.30 -20.95 17.35
C GLN A 361 -3.43 -21.30 16.38
N ARG A 362 -3.30 -20.92 15.09
CA ARG A 362 -4.26 -21.29 14.04
C ARG A 362 -4.27 -22.80 13.76
N GLY A 363 -3.10 -23.45 13.80
CA GLY A 363 -2.98 -24.89 13.61
C GLY A 363 -3.58 -25.73 14.77
N GLY A 364 -3.62 -25.16 15.98
CA GLY A 364 -4.19 -25.81 17.18
C GLY A 364 -5.68 -25.56 17.40
N ALA A 365 -6.32 -24.69 16.62
CA ALA A 365 -7.74 -24.34 16.73
C ALA A 365 -8.65 -25.19 15.82
N LYS A 366 -8.32 -26.47 15.64
CA LYS A 366 -9.14 -27.42 14.86
C LYS A 366 -10.14 -28.17 15.74
#